data_AF-A0A917GYL7-F1
#
_entry.id   AF-A0A917GYL7-F1
#
_cell.length_a   1.000
_cell.length_b   1.000
_cell.length_c   1.000
_cell.angle_alpha   90.00
_cell.angle_beta   90.00
_cell.angle_gamma   90.00
#
_symmetry.space_group_name_H-M   'P 1'
#
loop_
_entity.id
_entity.type
_entity.pdbx_description
1 polymer ?
#
loop_
_entity_poly.entity_id
_entity_poly.type
_entity_poly.pdbx_seq_one_letter_code
_entity_poly.pdbx_strand_id
1 'polypeptide(L)'
;MFKEGAWRDLEPMQKGLVLGVLAGAVLAVLTRQLSWLAVGVFLGAGAGYLVGRRRHTQLQTGHHAQNAAVMSSTEHRPEETPEHREERLRWAATYRGTRMLEGKTDRAGALGQIRDTVPGFGPERYESELEAALARIEQYRVGVRARRAKNLAQAREMDVLNAVFALHYFNRRFSGHVGEYGLGRIDPEEALGDLYTRKQIAEAVTRSNALIEEGLRMGIGPMDIHADMDRLRAAHPGFNDRALSDAVNWGYLIHR
;
A
#
# COMPACT_ATOMS: atom_id res chain seq x y z
N MET A 1 42.52 14.69 6.20
CA MET A 1 42.04 16.01 5.74
C MET A 1 40.79 15.75 4.88
N PHE A 2 39.59 15.88 5.46
CA PHE A 2 38.34 15.67 4.72
C PHE A 2 38.06 16.91 3.86
N LYS A 3 37.81 16.75 2.56
CA LYS A 3 37.36 17.86 1.69
C LYS A 3 35.99 18.33 2.18
N GLU A 4 35.81 19.65 2.36
CA GLU A 4 34.64 20.27 3.00
C GLU A 4 33.28 20.02 2.31
N GLY A 5 33.24 19.34 1.16
CA GLY A 5 32.02 18.89 0.50
C GLY A 5 31.63 17.42 0.73
N ALA A 6 32.57 16.56 1.15
CA ALA A 6 32.38 15.10 1.11
C ALA A 6 31.24 14.61 2.02
N TRP A 7 30.93 15.34 3.10
CA TRP A 7 29.82 15.00 3.97
C TRP A 7 28.45 15.21 3.29
N ARG A 8 28.31 16.18 2.40
CA ARG A 8 27.01 16.47 1.77
C ARG A 8 26.61 15.37 0.79
N ASP A 9 27.58 14.81 0.08
CA ASP A 9 27.35 13.81 -0.99
C ASP A 9 27.10 12.39 -0.47
N LEU A 10 27.34 12.12 0.81
CA LEU A 10 27.07 10.79 1.38
C LEU A 10 25.58 10.50 1.43
N GLU A 11 25.21 9.28 1.03
CA GLU A 11 23.85 8.80 1.15
C GLU A 11 23.42 8.74 2.63
N PRO A 12 22.11 8.85 2.94
CA PRO A 12 21.63 8.85 4.32
C PRO A 12 22.08 7.63 5.13
N MET A 13 22.21 6.47 4.48
CA MET A 13 22.71 5.25 5.10
C MET A 13 24.19 5.35 5.44
N GLN A 14 25.01 5.92 4.57
CA GLN A 14 26.44 6.13 4.80
C GLN A 14 26.67 7.15 5.93
N LYS A 15 25.86 8.22 5.98
CA LYS A 15 25.88 9.20 7.09
C LYS A 15 25.54 8.55 8.43
N GLY A 16 24.48 7.73 8.47
CA GLY A 16 24.08 7.00 9.67
C GLY A 16 25.15 6.03 10.15
N LEU A 17 25.83 5.35 9.22
CA LEU A 17 26.91 4.41 9.52
C LEU A 17 28.15 5.14 10.07
N VAL A 18 28.56 6.26 9.47
CA VAL A 18 29.70 7.05 9.96
C VAL A 18 29.42 7.62 11.36
N LEU A 19 28.23 8.16 11.60
CA LEU A 19 27.85 8.66 12.93
C LEU A 19 27.79 7.54 13.97
N GLY A 20 27.26 6.37 13.60
CA GLY A 20 27.20 5.21 14.49
C GLY A 20 28.58 4.68 14.87
N VAL A 21 29.51 4.62 13.91
CA VAL A 21 30.91 4.21 14.15
C VAL A 21 31.62 5.21 15.05
N LEU A 22 31.45 6.53 14.82
CA LEU A 22 32.07 7.57 15.65
C LEU A 22 31.53 7.55 17.09
N ALA A 23 30.22 7.42 17.26
CA ALA A 23 29.60 7.32 18.59
C ALA A 23 30.04 6.04 19.33
N GLY A 24 30.10 4.90 18.63
CA GLY A 24 30.59 3.64 19.17
C GLY A 24 32.07 3.72 19.58
N ALA A 25 32.90 4.42 18.82
CA ALA A 25 34.31 4.60 19.12
C ALA A 25 34.54 5.47 20.36
N VAL A 26 33.78 6.55 20.53
CA VAL A 26 33.83 7.41 21.73
C VAL A 26 33.41 6.61 22.97
N LEU A 27 32.32 5.83 22.88
CA LEU A 27 31.86 4.97 23.97
C LEU A 27 32.87 3.87 24.31
N ALA A 28 33.51 3.26 23.29
CA ALA A 28 34.53 2.24 23.50
C ALA A 28 35.77 2.80 24.23
N VAL A 29 36.19 4.04 23.92
CA VAL A 29 37.29 4.71 24.62
C VAL A 29 36.93 5.02 26.08
N LEU A 30 35.72 5.52 26.33
CA LEU A 30 35.25 5.88 27.68
C LEU A 30 35.05 4.66 28.59
N THR A 31 34.53 3.56 28.03
CA THR A 31 34.22 2.34 28.80
C THR A 31 35.33 1.30 28.75
N ARG A 32 36.37 1.51 27.93
CA ARG A 32 37.45 0.55 27.61
C ARG A 32 36.94 -0.81 27.10
N GLN A 33 35.73 -0.87 26.55
CA GLN A 33 35.15 -2.09 26.00
C GLN A 33 34.91 -1.93 24.49
N LEU A 34 35.58 -2.75 23.69
CA LEU A 34 35.52 -2.72 22.23
C LEU A 34 34.16 -3.17 21.65
N SER A 35 33.34 -3.87 22.44
CA SER A 35 32.00 -4.33 22.03
C SER A 35 31.04 -3.18 21.67
N TRP A 36 31.28 -1.97 22.19
CA TRP A 36 30.49 -0.78 21.87
C TRP A 36 30.61 -0.32 20.42
N LEU A 37 31.68 -0.72 19.70
CA LEU A 37 31.80 -0.48 18.26
C LEU A 37 30.71 -1.22 17.48
N ALA A 38 30.46 -2.50 17.80
CA ALA A 38 29.42 -3.28 17.15
C ALA A 38 28.03 -2.70 17.41
N VAL A 39 27.76 -2.32 18.67
CA VAL A 39 26.50 -1.66 19.05
C VAL A 39 26.31 -0.35 18.30
N GLY A 40 27.36 0.47 18.17
CA GLY A 40 27.34 1.71 17.40
C GLY A 40 27.04 1.50 15.91
N VAL A 41 27.61 0.46 15.29
CA VAL A 41 27.33 0.12 13.88
C VAL A 41 25.87 -0.33 13.70
N PHE A 42 25.37 -1.21 14.56
CA PHE A 42 23.98 -1.68 14.49
C PHE A 42 22.97 -0.53 14.68
N LEU A 43 23.21 0.35 15.65
CA LEU A 43 22.36 1.52 15.88
C LEU A 43 22.45 2.53 14.73
N GLY A 44 23.64 2.77 14.20
CA GLY A 44 23.85 3.66 13.05
C GLY A 44 23.16 3.16 11.77
N ALA A 45 23.24 1.85 11.49
CA ALA A 45 22.55 1.22 10.38
C ALA A 45 21.02 1.26 10.54
N GLY A 46 20.52 0.97 11.75
CA GLY A 46 19.08 1.05 12.06
C GLY A 46 18.52 2.47 11.96
N ALA A 47 19.23 3.47 12.48
CA ALA A 47 18.85 4.87 12.37
C ALA A 47 18.91 5.36 10.90
N GLY A 48 19.94 4.98 10.15
CA GLY A 48 20.05 5.26 8.72
C GLY A 48 18.91 4.66 7.90
N TYR A 49 18.51 3.41 8.20
CA TYR A 49 17.36 2.75 7.58
C TYR A 49 16.03 3.45 7.91
N LEU A 50 15.81 3.84 9.18
CA LEU A 50 14.61 4.57 9.58
C LEU A 50 14.51 5.96 8.97
N VAL A 51 15.63 6.69 8.85
CA VAL A 51 15.69 8.00 8.20
C VAL A 51 15.50 7.88 6.69
N GLY A 52 16.11 6.87 6.05
CA GLY A 52 15.89 6.56 4.64
C GLY A 52 14.43 6.19 4.34
N ARG A 53 13.83 5.34 5.17
CA ARG A 53 12.41 4.97 5.08
C ARG A 53 11.50 6.18 5.27
N ARG A 54 11.77 7.03 6.27
CA ARG A 54 11.03 8.28 6.47
C ARG A 54 11.14 9.23 5.28
N ARG A 55 12.34 9.38 4.68
CA ARG A 55 12.55 10.18 3.46
C ARG A 55 11.81 9.61 2.26
N HIS A 56 11.71 8.29 2.10
CA HIS A 56 10.90 7.71 1.02
C HIS A 56 9.40 7.96 1.21
N THR A 57 8.87 7.84 2.43
CA THR A 57 7.48 8.25 2.72
C THR A 57 7.27 9.75 2.60
N GLN A 58 8.27 10.58 2.93
CA GLN A 58 8.22 12.05 2.76
C GLN A 58 8.44 12.50 1.32
N LEU A 59 9.10 11.72 0.45
CA LEU A 59 9.16 11.98 -0.99
C LEU A 59 7.85 11.56 -1.66
N GLN A 60 7.17 10.51 -1.18
CA GLN A 60 5.82 10.16 -1.65
C GLN A 60 4.75 11.15 -1.17
N THR A 61 4.82 11.66 0.07
CA THR A 61 3.91 12.73 0.54
C THR A 61 4.36 14.12 0.07
N GLY A 62 5.64 14.33 -0.15
CA GLY A 62 6.25 15.54 -0.71
C GLY A 62 6.00 15.69 -2.20
N HIS A 63 5.86 14.62 -2.98
CA HIS A 63 5.34 14.71 -4.35
C HIS A 63 3.83 15.01 -4.40
N HIS A 64 3.09 14.85 -3.31
CA HIS A 64 1.72 15.36 -3.21
C HIS A 64 1.65 16.78 -2.61
N ALA A 65 2.59 17.17 -1.75
CA ALA A 65 2.60 18.51 -1.13
C ALA A 65 3.44 19.57 -1.90
N GLN A 66 4.51 19.20 -2.60
CA GLN A 66 5.24 20.12 -3.50
C GLN A 66 4.44 20.43 -4.76
N ASN A 67 3.53 19.54 -5.18
CA ASN A 67 2.50 19.85 -6.18
C ASN A 67 1.42 20.81 -5.66
N ALA A 68 1.35 21.07 -4.34
CA ALA A 68 0.40 22.02 -3.75
C ALA A 68 1.05 23.35 -3.31
N ALA A 69 2.38 23.41 -3.13
CA ALA A 69 3.07 24.59 -2.62
C ALA A 69 4.09 25.22 -3.60
N VAL A 70 4.38 24.61 -4.75
CA VAL A 70 5.19 25.21 -5.83
C VAL A 70 4.37 25.33 -7.13
N MET A 71 3.18 25.90 -7.02
CA MET A 71 2.42 26.43 -8.16
C MET A 71 2.16 27.93 -8.03
N SER A 72 3.14 28.66 -7.46
CA SER A 72 3.26 30.11 -7.61
C SER A 72 4.50 30.44 -8.45
N SER A 73 4.57 29.89 -9.66
CA SER A 73 5.37 30.44 -10.74
C SER A 73 4.82 29.90 -12.05
N THR A 74 4.54 30.82 -12.96
CA THR A 74 3.92 30.66 -14.27
C THR A 74 4.75 29.75 -15.18
N GLU A 75 4.69 28.44 -14.98
CA GLU A 75 4.98 27.47 -16.03
C GLU A 75 3.71 27.23 -16.83
N HIS A 76 3.83 27.45 -18.14
CA HIS A 76 2.81 27.27 -19.15
C HIS A 76 2.33 25.81 -19.10
N ARG A 77 1.32 25.53 -18.27
CA ARG A 77 0.59 24.27 -18.31
C ARG A 77 0.08 24.15 -19.75
N PRO A 78 0.41 23.09 -20.50
CA PRO A 78 -0.13 22.93 -21.84
C PRO A 78 -1.64 23.12 -21.75
N GLU A 79 -2.21 23.92 -22.66
CA GLU A 79 -3.65 24.15 -22.69
C GLU A 79 -4.34 22.79 -22.63
N GLU A 80 -5.09 22.58 -21.55
CA GLU A 80 -5.79 21.32 -21.35
C GLU A 80 -6.83 21.20 -22.48
N THR A 81 -6.61 20.23 -23.36
CA THR A 81 -7.54 19.94 -24.44
C THR A 81 -8.91 19.57 -23.84
N PRO A 82 -10.03 19.88 -24.53
CA PRO A 82 -11.36 19.48 -24.09
C PRO A 82 -11.47 18.00 -23.70
N GLU A 83 -10.81 17.10 -24.43
CA GLU A 83 -10.85 15.65 -24.22
C GLU A 83 -10.24 15.22 -22.88
N HIS A 84 -9.07 15.77 -22.53
CA HIS A 84 -8.43 15.52 -21.24
C HIS A 84 -9.28 16.04 -20.07
N ARG A 85 -9.97 17.18 -20.26
CA ARG A 85 -10.88 17.70 -19.23
C ARG A 85 -12.09 16.81 -19.05
N GLU A 86 -12.68 16.31 -20.14
CA GLU A 86 -13.78 15.33 -20.10
C GLU A 86 -13.35 14.01 -19.45
N GLU A 87 -12.15 13.52 -19.72
CA GLU A 87 -11.60 12.36 -19.03
C GLU A 87 -11.46 12.59 -17.52
N ARG A 88 -10.91 13.74 -17.11
CA ARG A 88 -10.82 14.09 -15.68
C ARG A 88 -12.19 14.19 -15.02
N LEU A 89 -13.19 14.74 -15.70
CA LEU A 89 -14.56 14.79 -15.22
C LEU A 89 -15.10 13.37 -14.98
N ARG A 90 -14.92 12.46 -15.94
CA ARG A 90 -15.32 11.05 -15.81
C ARG A 90 -14.62 10.34 -14.64
N TRP A 91 -13.32 10.56 -14.46
CA TRP A 91 -12.55 10.01 -13.34
C TRP A 91 -13.01 10.57 -11.99
N ALA A 92 -13.20 11.89 -11.90
CA ALA A 92 -13.69 12.55 -10.69
C ALA A 92 -15.10 12.05 -10.32
N ALA A 93 -16.00 11.96 -11.29
CA ALA A 93 -17.34 11.42 -11.09
C ALA A 93 -17.32 9.95 -10.63
N THR A 94 -16.48 9.11 -11.24
CA THR A 94 -16.33 7.70 -10.85
C THR A 94 -15.78 7.54 -9.44
N TYR A 95 -14.75 8.33 -9.09
CA TYR A 95 -14.17 8.31 -7.76
C TYR A 95 -15.19 8.77 -6.71
N ARG A 96 -15.85 9.92 -6.92
CA ARG A 96 -16.80 10.50 -5.96
C ARG A 96 -18.10 9.70 -5.89
N GLY A 97 -18.59 9.17 -7.00
CA GLY A 97 -19.70 8.23 -7.04
C GLY A 97 -19.42 6.97 -6.22
N THR A 98 -18.19 6.43 -6.27
CA THR A 98 -17.81 5.31 -5.39
C THR A 98 -17.85 5.71 -3.92
N ARG A 99 -17.34 6.91 -3.56
CA ARG A 99 -17.38 7.41 -2.18
C ARG A 99 -18.80 7.62 -1.67
N MET A 100 -19.74 8.02 -2.54
CA MET A 100 -21.17 8.09 -2.20
C MET A 100 -21.72 6.71 -1.85
N LEU A 101 -21.43 5.71 -2.67
CA LEU A 101 -21.90 4.35 -2.45
C LEU A 101 -21.27 3.70 -1.20
N GLU A 102 -20.08 4.14 -0.80
CA GLU A 102 -19.45 3.77 0.48
C GLU A 102 -20.05 4.52 1.68
N GLY A 103 -21.00 5.44 1.49
CA GLY A 103 -21.59 6.25 2.55
C GLY A 103 -20.66 7.35 3.08
N LYS A 104 -19.58 7.68 2.37
CA LYS A 104 -18.55 8.63 2.83
C LYS A 104 -18.78 10.07 2.38
N THR A 105 -19.77 10.28 1.52
CA THR A 105 -20.27 11.60 1.11
C THR A 105 -21.71 11.44 0.62
N ASP A 106 -22.50 12.50 0.73
CA ASP A 106 -23.80 12.58 0.07
C ASP A 106 -23.65 13.08 -1.38
N ARG A 107 -24.77 13.15 -2.10
CA ARG A 107 -24.82 13.60 -3.49
C ARG A 107 -24.34 15.04 -3.66
N ALA A 108 -24.78 15.93 -2.79
CA ALA A 108 -24.39 17.34 -2.82
C ALA A 108 -22.88 17.51 -2.63
N GLY A 109 -22.30 16.82 -1.64
CA GLY A 109 -20.87 16.80 -1.37
C GLY A 109 -20.05 16.22 -2.53
N ALA A 110 -20.54 15.15 -3.16
CA ALA A 110 -19.88 14.59 -4.34
C ALA A 110 -19.86 15.57 -5.51
N LEU A 111 -21.00 16.17 -5.86
CA LEU A 111 -21.09 17.16 -6.94
C LEU A 111 -20.22 18.39 -6.68
N GLY A 112 -20.21 18.89 -5.43
CA GLY A 112 -19.32 19.98 -5.02
C GLY A 112 -17.85 19.62 -5.24
N GLN A 113 -17.43 18.46 -4.75
CA GLN A 113 -16.03 18.00 -4.90
C GLN A 113 -15.64 17.74 -6.36
N ILE A 114 -16.55 17.22 -7.21
CA ILE A 114 -16.29 17.05 -8.65
C ILE A 114 -16.06 18.42 -9.29
N ARG A 115 -16.93 19.40 -8.99
CA ARG A 115 -16.85 20.76 -9.53
C ARG A 115 -15.55 21.46 -9.11
N ASP A 116 -15.15 21.31 -7.85
CA ASP A 116 -13.89 21.87 -7.35
C ASP A 116 -12.67 21.20 -8.00
N THR A 117 -12.78 19.90 -8.30
CA THR A 117 -11.69 19.13 -8.93
C THR A 117 -11.56 19.46 -10.42
N VAL A 118 -12.67 19.61 -11.14
CA VAL A 118 -12.71 19.83 -12.60
C VAL A 118 -13.73 20.92 -12.93
N PRO A 119 -13.38 22.21 -12.72
CA PRO A 119 -14.30 23.32 -12.97
C PRO A 119 -14.50 23.56 -14.47
N GLY A 120 -15.53 24.35 -14.81
CA GLY A 120 -15.77 24.85 -16.17
C GLY A 120 -16.93 24.20 -16.92
N PHE A 121 -17.61 23.21 -16.33
CA PHE A 121 -18.84 22.66 -16.87
C PHE A 121 -20.10 23.26 -16.24
N GLY A 122 -21.23 23.18 -16.93
CA GLY A 122 -22.54 23.53 -16.39
C GLY A 122 -23.00 22.54 -15.30
N PRO A 123 -23.90 22.95 -14.38
CA PRO A 123 -24.40 22.08 -13.30
C PRO A 123 -24.95 20.73 -13.79
N GLU A 124 -25.75 20.75 -14.85
CA GLU A 124 -26.36 19.55 -15.46
C GLU A 124 -25.33 18.55 -15.99
N ARG A 125 -24.15 19.03 -16.43
CA ARG A 125 -23.07 18.15 -16.92
C ARG A 125 -22.44 17.36 -15.77
N TYR A 126 -22.26 17.97 -14.59
CA TYR A 126 -21.77 17.25 -13.42
C TYR A 126 -22.77 16.21 -12.93
N GLU A 127 -24.06 16.55 -12.94
CA GLU A 127 -25.12 15.62 -12.53
C GLU A 127 -25.23 14.43 -13.47
N SER A 128 -25.29 14.68 -14.78
CA SER A 128 -25.34 13.62 -15.79
C SER A 128 -24.11 12.72 -15.75
N GLU A 129 -22.92 13.27 -15.55
CA GLU A 129 -21.71 12.46 -15.47
C GLU A 129 -21.61 11.67 -14.17
N LEU A 130 -22.12 12.20 -13.05
CA LEU A 130 -22.24 11.45 -11.80
C LEU A 130 -23.21 10.27 -11.95
N GLU A 131 -24.36 10.46 -12.59
CA GLU A 131 -25.30 9.38 -12.89
C GLU A 131 -24.68 8.30 -13.79
N ALA A 132 -24.02 8.73 -14.87
CA ALA A 132 -23.33 7.82 -15.78
C ALA A 132 -22.22 7.05 -15.05
N ALA A 133 -21.50 7.69 -14.13
CA ALA A 133 -20.51 7.04 -13.29
C ALA A 133 -21.14 5.99 -12.35
N LEU A 134 -22.26 6.29 -11.70
CA LEU A 134 -22.98 5.34 -10.85
C LEU A 134 -23.46 4.12 -11.64
N ALA A 135 -23.97 4.30 -12.85
CA ALA A 135 -24.35 3.21 -13.74
C ALA A 135 -23.16 2.32 -14.13
N ARG A 136 -22.02 2.92 -14.49
CA ARG A 136 -20.77 2.17 -14.79
C ARG A 136 -20.27 1.40 -13.57
N ILE A 137 -20.30 2.02 -12.39
CA ILE A 137 -19.92 1.38 -11.13
C ILE A 137 -20.78 0.14 -10.89
N GLU A 138 -22.10 0.23 -11.06
CA GLU A 138 -22.99 -0.90 -10.82
C GLU A 138 -22.74 -2.05 -11.80
N GLN A 139 -22.45 -1.75 -13.07
CA GLN A 139 -22.03 -2.78 -14.04
C GLN A 139 -20.73 -3.49 -13.60
N TYR A 140 -19.73 -2.74 -13.14
CA TYR A 140 -18.50 -3.35 -12.62
C TYR A 140 -18.73 -4.17 -11.35
N ARG A 141 -19.66 -3.75 -10.48
CA ARG A 141 -20.01 -4.49 -9.27
C ARG A 141 -20.53 -5.89 -9.55
N VAL A 142 -21.22 -6.12 -10.68
CA VAL A 142 -21.69 -7.47 -11.03
C VAL A 142 -20.52 -8.46 -11.12
N GLY A 143 -19.49 -8.11 -11.90
CA GLY A 143 -18.31 -8.96 -12.04
C GLY A 143 -17.53 -9.12 -10.74
N VAL A 144 -17.47 -8.06 -9.92
CA VAL A 144 -16.82 -8.11 -8.62
C VAL A 144 -17.59 -8.99 -7.63
N ARG A 145 -18.92 -8.87 -7.55
CA ARG A 145 -19.77 -9.75 -6.72
C ARG A 145 -19.61 -11.22 -7.11
N ALA A 146 -19.59 -11.53 -8.40
CA ALA A 146 -19.37 -12.90 -8.88
C ALA A 146 -18.00 -13.45 -8.43
N ARG A 147 -16.94 -12.64 -8.57
CA ARG A 147 -15.59 -12.99 -8.11
C ARG A 147 -15.52 -13.14 -6.59
N ARG A 148 -16.13 -12.23 -5.82
CA ARG A 148 -16.23 -12.35 -4.35
C ARG A 148 -16.94 -13.62 -3.94
N ALA A 149 -18.09 -13.93 -4.56
CA ALA A 149 -18.84 -15.15 -4.27
C ALA A 149 -18.02 -16.41 -4.56
N LYS A 150 -17.29 -16.44 -5.69
CA LYS A 150 -16.36 -17.53 -6.01
C LYS A 150 -15.24 -17.65 -4.97
N ASN A 151 -14.61 -16.54 -4.59
CA ASN A 151 -13.54 -16.54 -3.60
C ASN A 151 -14.02 -16.98 -2.22
N LEU A 152 -15.23 -16.57 -1.81
CA LEU A 152 -15.89 -17.00 -0.58
C LEU A 152 -16.16 -18.51 -0.59
N ALA A 153 -16.76 -19.02 -1.68
CA ALA A 153 -17.02 -20.45 -1.82
C ALA A 153 -15.73 -21.27 -1.72
N GLN A 154 -14.68 -20.86 -2.44
CA GLN A 154 -13.37 -21.52 -2.37
C GLN A 154 -12.74 -21.46 -0.98
N ALA A 155 -12.79 -20.30 -0.31
CA ALA A 155 -12.22 -20.16 1.03
C ALA A 155 -12.92 -21.08 2.06
N ARG A 156 -14.23 -21.30 1.92
CA ARG A 156 -15.00 -22.17 2.82
C ARG A 156 -14.65 -23.65 2.69
N GLU A 157 -14.02 -24.07 1.60
CA GLU A 157 -13.52 -25.43 1.38
C GLU A 157 -12.10 -25.65 1.93
N MET A 158 -11.44 -24.60 2.42
CA MET A 158 -10.08 -24.64 2.96
C MET A 158 -10.09 -24.73 4.48
N ASP A 159 -8.98 -25.18 5.06
CA ASP A 159 -8.73 -25.02 6.50
C ASP A 159 -8.66 -23.54 6.87
N VAL A 160 -8.88 -23.23 8.16
CA VAL A 160 -9.01 -21.85 8.66
C VAL A 160 -7.85 -20.94 8.26
N LEU A 161 -6.63 -21.46 8.20
CA LEU A 161 -5.45 -20.64 7.94
C LEU A 161 -5.41 -20.20 6.47
N ASN A 162 -5.63 -21.15 5.55
CA ASN A 162 -5.65 -20.87 4.12
C ASN A 162 -6.93 -20.12 3.68
N ALA A 163 -8.07 -20.42 4.31
CA ALA A 163 -9.33 -19.71 4.09
C ALA A 163 -9.20 -18.22 4.43
N VAL A 164 -8.71 -17.92 5.63
CA VAL A 164 -8.50 -16.53 6.08
C VAL A 164 -7.45 -15.84 5.25
N PHE A 165 -6.35 -16.51 4.87
CA PHE A 165 -5.36 -15.92 3.97
C PHE A 165 -5.97 -15.50 2.64
N ALA A 166 -6.74 -16.38 1.99
CA ALA A 166 -7.33 -16.08 0.68
C ALA A 166 -8.21 -14.81 0.74
N LEU A 167 -9.07 -14.68 1.75
CA LEU A 167 -9.93 -13.50 1.92
C LEU A 167 -9.14 -12.26 2.33
N HIS A 168 -8.16 -12.41 3.23
CA HIS A 168 -7.38 -11.30 3.74
C HIS A 168 -6.40 -10.74 2.70
N TYR A 169 -5.73 -11.62 1.95
CA TYR A 169 -4.91 -11.29 0.80
C TYR A 169 -5.73 -10.52 -0.25
N PHE A 170 -6.91 -11.03 -0.59
CA PHE A 170 -7.82 -10.38 -1.51
C PHE A 170 -8.18 -8.96 -1.06
N ASN A 171 -8.56 -8.80 0.21
CA ASN A 171 -8.87 -7.50 0.80
C ASN A 171 -7.69 -6.52 0.74
N ARG A 172 -6.48 -6.97 1.08
CA ARG A 172 -5.30 -6.10 1.10
C ARG A 172 -4.88 -5.71 -0.32
N ARG A 173 -4.96 -6.64 -1.27
CA ARG A 173 -4.52 -6.42 -2.65
C ARG A 173 -5.51 -5.60 -3.48
N PHE A 174 -6.81 -5.82 -3.32
CA PHE A 174 -7.82 -5.27 -4.22
C PHE A 174 -8.74 -4.23 -3.57
N SER A 175 -8.88 -4.21 -2.24
CA SER A 175 -9.82 -3.28 -1.58
C SER A 175 -9.19 -1.96 -1.12
N GLY A 176 -7.96 -1.65 -1.54
CA GLY A 176 -7.21 -0.46 -1.09
C GLY A 176 -7.53 0.84 -1.84
N HIS A 177 -7.79 0.78 -3.15
CA HIS A 177 -8.10 1.94 -3.98
C HIS A 177 -9.47 1.73 -4.61
N VAL A 178 -10.47 2.52 -4.19
CA VAL A 178 -11.85 2.44 -4.73
C VAL A 178 -12.44 1.05 -4.46
N GLY A 179 -12.43 0.63 -3.19
CA GLY A 179 -12.60 -0.74 -2.73
C GLY A 179 -13.73 -1.47 -3.43
N GLU A 180 -13.40 -2.25 -4.45
CA GLU A 180 -14.34 -3.09 -5.17
C GLU A 180 -15.59 -2.33 -5.65
N TYR A 181 -15.39 -1.07 -6.05
CA TYR A 181 -16.45 -0.13 -6.42
C TYR A 181 -17.47 0.12 -5.29
N GLY A 182 -17.02 0.18 -4.05
CA GLY A 182 -17.83 0.45 -2.86
C GLY A 182 -18.51 -0.79 -2.27
N LEU A 183 -18.08 -2.00 -2.64
CA LEU A 183 -18.52 -3.24 -1.99
C LEU A 183 -17.76 -3.53 -0.68
N GLY A 184 -16.69 -2.77 -0.40
CA GLY A 184 -15.92 -2.88 0.83
C GLY A 184 -15.05 -4.14 0.92
N ARG A 185 -14.48 -4.34 2.11
CA ARG A 185 -13.70 -5.56 2.42
C ARG A 185 -14.64 -6.70 2.77
N ILE A 186 -14.23 -7.94 2.51
CA ILE A 186 -14.89 -9.13 3.03
C ILE A 186 -14.52 -9.25 4.51
N ASP A 187 -15.49 -9.27 5.42
CA ASP A 187 -15.22 -9.57 6.83
C ASP A 187 -15.02 -11.09 7.00
N PRO A 188 -13.83 -11.58 7.42
CA PRO A 188 -13.61 -13.00 7.65
C PRO A 188 -14.49 -13.58 8.77
N GLU A 189 -14.87 -12.80 9.79
CA GLU A 189 -15.77 -13.25 10.85
C GLU A 189 -17.19 -13.47 10.32
N GLU A 190 -17.68 -12.57 9.46
CA GLU A 190 -18.97 -12.74 8.78
C GLU A 190 -18.94 -13.92 7.80
N ALA A 191 -17.84 -14.06 7.04
CA ALA A 191 -17.72 -15.06 5.98
C ALA A 191 -17.51 -16.50 6.46
N LEU A 192 -16.82 -16.67 7.60
CA LEU A 192 -16.33 -17.97 8.08
C LEU A 192 -16.70 -18.27 9.55
N GLY A 193 -17.39 -17.36 10.25
CA GLY A 193 -17.69 -17.49 11.68
C GLY A 193 -18.62 -18.65 12.04
N ASP A 194 -19.33 -19.21 11.06
CA ASP A 194 -20.13 -20.43 11.19
C ASP A 194 -19.26 -21.71 11.15
N LEU A 195 -18.07 -21.65 10.56
CA LEU A 195 -17.13 -22.76 10.44
C LEU A 195 -16.03 -22.72 11.51
N TYR A 196 -15.61 -21.51 11.90
CA TYR A 196 -14.44 -21.30 12.75
C TYR A 196 -14.74 -20.30 13.87
N THR A 197 -14.13 -20.54 15.02
CA THR A 197 -14.26 -19.62 16.15
C THR A 197 -13.59 -18.28 15.86
N ARG A 198 -14.09 -17.21 16.46
CA ARG A 198 -13.47 -15.87 16.40
C ARG A 198 -11.98 -15.89 16.72
N LYS A 199 -11.58 -16.70 17.71
CA LYS A 199 -10.18 -16.85 18.13
C LYS A 199 -9.31 -17.44 17.01
N GLN A 200 -9.79 -18.50 16.34
CA GLN A 200 -9.07 -19.12 15.22
C GLN A 200 -8.95 -18.15 14.04
N ILE A 201 -10.03 -17.42 13.72
CA ILE A 201 -10.01 -16.42 12.65
C ILE A 201 -9.01 -15.30 12.96
N ALA A 202 -9.04 -14.74 14.17
CA ALA A 202 -8.12 -13.68 14.59
C ALA A 202 -6.64 -14.13 14.58
N GLU A 203 -6.36 -15.36 15.01
CA GLU A 203 -5.03 -15.95 14.93
C GLU A 203 -4.59 -16.11 13.47
N ALA A 204 -5.45 -16.66 12.61
CA ALA A 204 -5.16 -16.84 11.20
C ALA A 204 -4.94 -15.49 10.47
N VAL A 205 -5.65 -14.42 10.85
CA VAL A 205 -5.42 -13.06 10.33
C VAL A 205 -4.01 -12.57 10.71
N THR A 206 -3.61 -12.76 11.97
CA THR A 206 -2.26 -12.39 12.44
C THR A 206 -1.18 -13.10 11.64
N ARG A 207 -1.33 -14.41 11.44
CA ARG A 207 -0.39 -15.24 10.67
C ARG A 207 -0.38 -14.88 9.18
N SER A 208 -1.55 -14.61 8.60
CA SER A 208 -1.68 -14.17 7.21
C SER A 208 -0.99 -12.83 6.99
N ASN A 209 -1.08 -11.89 7.94
CA ASN A 209 -0.34 -10.64 7.89
C ASN A 209 1.17 -10.88 7.87
N ALA A 210 1.69 -11.76 8.74
CA ALA A 210 3.11 -12.08 8.77
C ALA A 210 3.61 -12.64 7.44
N LEU A 211 2.87 -13.59 6.85
CA LEU A 211 3.18 -14.17 5.53
C LEU A 211 3.19 -13.10 4.43
N ILE A 212 2.17 -12.25 4.36
CA ILE A 212 2.09 -11.17 3.37
C ILE A 212 3.26 -10.20 3.51
N GLU A 213 3.58 -9.74 4.72
CA GLU A 213 4.68 -8.80 4.95
C GLU A 213 6.04 -9.40 4.59
N GLU A 214 6.23 -10.71 4.79
CA GLU A 214 7.45 -11.39 4.36
C GLU A 214 7.53 -11.54 2.84
N GLY A 215 6.44 -11.95 2.18
CA GLY A 215 6.37 -12.02 0.72
C GLY A 215 6.63 -10.64 0.06
N LEU A 216 6.06 -9.57 0.62
CA LEU A 216 6.33 -8.20 0.15
C LEU A 216 7.82 -7.83 0.27
N ARG A 217 8.47 -8.19 1.39
CA ARG A 217 9.89 -7.93 1.61
C ARG A 217 10.79 -8.68 0.64
N MET A 218 10.44 -9.94 0.31
CA MET A 218 11.17 -10.74 -0.66
C MET A 218 11.21 -10.08 -2.05
N GLY A 219 10.14 -9.36 -2.42
CA GLY A 219 10.06 -8.63 -3.69
C GLY A 219 11.14 -7.56 -3.91
N ILE A 220 11.80 -7.08 -2.86
CA ILE A 220 12.89 -6.09 -2.94
C ILE A 220 14.21 -6.76 -3.38
N GLY A 221 14.35 -8.06 -3.15
CA GLY A 221 15.56 -8.83 -3.44
C GLY A 221 15.69 -9.31 -4.89
N PRO A 222 16.78 -10.02 -5.22
CA PRO A 222 16.88 -10.75 -6.47
C PRO A 222 15.76 -11.78 -6.55
N MET A 223 15.20 -11.97 -7.75
CA MET A 223 14.10 -12.92 -7.94
C MET A 223 14.62 -14.34 -7.96
N ASP A 224 14.36 -15.08 -6.88
CA ASP A 224 14.59 -16.52 -6.78
C ASP A 224 13.35 -17.16 -6.13
N ILE A 225 12.37 -17.46 -6.98
CA ILE A 225 11.07 -17.95 -6.51
C ILE A 225 11.19 -19.30 -5.77
N HIS A 226 12.17 -20.13 -6.12
CA HIS A 226 12.35 -21.42 -5.47
C HIS A 226 12.92 -21.24 -4.06
N ALA A 227 14.00 -20.46 -3.92
CA ALA A 227 14.60 -20.18 -2.62
C ALA A 227 13.62 -19.43 -1.69
N ASP A 228 12.85 -18.49 -2.22
CA ASP A 228 11.85 -17.76 -1.45
C ASP A 228 10.68 -18.64 -1.00
N MET A 229 10.18 -19.52 -1.88
CA MET A 229 9.15 -20.48 -1.52
C MET A 229 9.62 -21.43 -0.42
N ASP A 230 10.86 -21.92 -0.49
CA ASP A 230 11.43 -22.79 0.55
C ASP A 230 11.57 -22.05 1.89
N ARG A 231 12.04 -20.80 1.87
CA ARG A 231 12.08 -19.95 3.07
C ARG A 231 10.68 -19.75 3.65
N LEU A 232 9.67 -19.45 2.82
CA LEU A 232 8.31 -19.25 3.30
C LEU A 232 7.69 -20.52 3.87
N ARG A 233 7.90 -21.69 3.26
CA ARG A 233 7.44 -22.98 3.81
C ARG A 233 8.01 -23.23 5.21
N ALA A 234 9.28 -22.91 5.41
CA ALA A 234 9.94 -23.06 6.70
C ALA A 234 9.44 -22.04 7.75
N ALA A 235 9.26 -20.77 7.35
CA ALA A 235 8.87 -19.69 8.26
C ALA A 235 7.38 -19.67 8.60
N HIS A 236 6.51 -20.14 7.69
CA HIS A 236 5.06 -20.05 7.80
C HIS A 236 4.39 -21.43 7.65
N PRO A 237 4.62 -22.36 8.58
CA PRO A 237 4.11 -23.73 8.46
C PRO A 237 2.58 -23.79 8.48
N GLY A 238 1.98 -24.66 7.65
CA GLY A 238 0.53 -24.86 7.58
C GLY A 238 -0.17 -24.04 6.50
N PHE A 239 0.46 -23.02 5.92
CA PHE A 239 -0.02 -22.46 4.66
C PHE A 239 0.30 -23.42 3.51
N ASN A 240 -0.62 -23.52 2.55
CA ASN A 240 -0.39 -24.29 1.34
C ASN A 240 0.46 -23.53 0.33
N ASP A 241 1.03 -24.24 -0.64
CA ASP A 241 1.91 -23.65 -1.67
C ASP A 241 1.25 -22.53 -2.47
N ARG A 242 -0.08 -22.56 -2.63
CA ARG A 242 -0.80 -21.48 -3.31
C ARG A 242 -0.75 -20.18 -2.49
N ALA A 243 -1.02 -20.23 -1.20
CA ALA A 243 -0.96 -19.07 -0.32
C ALA A 243 0.46 -18.47 -0.27
N LEU A 244 1.47 -19.34 -0.16
CA LEU A 244 2.87 -18.91 -0.18
C LEU A 244 3.24 -18.25 -1.52
N SER A 245 2.87 -18.86 -2.64
CA SER A 245 3.13 -18.32 -3.98
C SER A 245 2.43 -16.98 -4.20
N ASP A 246 1.17 -16.85 -3.79
CA ASP A 246 0.40 -15.60 -3.90
C ASP A 246 1.07 -14.44 -3.13
N ALA A 247 1.64 -14.72 -1.95
CA ALA A 247 2.36 -13.73 -1.15
C ALA A 247 3.66 -13.27 -1.83
N VAL A 248 4.49 -14.21 -2.31
CA VAL A 248 5.76 -13.91 -3.00
C VAL A 248 5.51 -13.17 -4.31
N ASN A 249 4.60 -13.68 -5.14
CA ASN A 249 4.24 -13.06 -6.41
C ASN A 249 3.75 -11.63 -6.21
N TRP A 250 3.01 -11.37 -5.12
CA TRP A 250 2.59 -10.01 -4.82
C TRP A 250 3.75 -9.07 -4.52
N GLY A 251 4.72 -9.52 -3.71
CA GLY A 251 5.93 -8.75 -3.44
C GLY A 251 6.68 -8.39 -4.72
N TYR A 252 6.91 -9.37 -5.60
CA TYR A 252 7.59 -9.11 -6.87
C TYR A 252 6.81 -8.17 -7.78
N LEU A 253 5.49 -8.27 -7.84
CA LEU A 253 4.66 -7.40 -8.68
C LEU A 253 4.61 -5.93 -8.22
N ILE A 254 4.86 -5.64 -6.95
CA ILE A 254 4.88 -4.25 -6.45
C ILE A 254 6.26 -3.61 -6.64
N HIS A 255 7.33 -4.40 -6.62
CA HIS A 255 8.71 -3.90 -6.62
C HIS A 255 9.42 -3.99 -7.98
N ARG A 256 8.74 -4.47 -9.02
CA ARG A 256 9.21 -4.51 -10.40
C ARG A 256 8.21 -3.84 -11.33
#